data_AF-A0A6I6A9J5-F1
#
_entry.id   AF-A0A6I6A9J5-F1
#
_cell.length_a   1.000
_cell.length_b   1.000
_cell.length_c   1.000
_cell.angle_alpha   90.00
_cell.angle_beta   90.00
_cell.angle_gamma   90.00
#
_symmetry.space_group_name_H-M   'P 1'
#
loop_
_entity.id
_entity.type
_entity.pdbx_description
1 polymer ?
#
loop_
_entity_poly.entity_id
_entity_poly.type
_entity_poly.pdbx_seq_one_letter_code
_entity_poly.pdbx_strand_id
1 'polypeptide(L)'
;MKLQTICVPMLLLTAAVLPVHGEELPPASRGSFSIAVIPDTQHYKGRGTHSKKQAKDPTTNPVFEAITDCIVDELDRQRIVFVSHVGDIVDINNDEQWAVAQNCMDKLHGKVPYGISVGNHDMTGKTGNSALFQKYFPRSRFAEFDWYGGCYPGEPNQPEISGNNANSYQLFSAEGMDFIIVHLECNAPDPVLDWANEVLTKHADRRAIVTTHMDLGPLEHPKQPRDYFDAPKGRMVWKKCHGANGNTSQQMWEKCFSKHKNLFLICCGDQSRTQAMRQSVKGQHGNTVHELLSDYGAEGFRLMRFLPAQNKIEVRTWNPVKGTSCEKTKLIPERDQHQFTLDYQMTKSAD
;
A
#
# COMPACT_ATOMS: atom_id res chain seq x y z
N MET A 1 73.99 5.67 45.30
CA MET A 1 73.03 4.69 44.76
C MET A 1 71.74 5.41 44.39
N LYS A 2 71.51 5.66 43.09
CA LYS A 2 70.27 6.27 42.58
C LYS A 2 69.38 5.14 42.05
N LEU A 3 68.20 4.94 42.63
CA LEU A 3 67.19 4.02 42.10
C LEU A 3 66.52 4.66 40.88
N GLN A 4 66.53 3.95 39.75
CA GLN A 4 65.72 4.26 38.57
C GLN A 4 64.33 3.66 38.73
N THR A 5 63.31 4.51 38.72
CA THR A 5 61.90 4.09 38.69
C THR A 5 61.52 3.76 37.25
N ILE A 6 61.18 2.50 36.99
CA ILE A 6 60.66 2.03 35.71
C ILE A 6 59.16 2.35 35.66
N CYS A 7 58.75 3.19 34.71
CA CYS A 7 57.35 3.47 34.41
C CYS A 7 56.88 2.51 33.31
N VAL A 8 55.94 1.62 33.62
CA VAL A 8 55.30 0.74 32.64
C VAL A 8 54.08 1.46 32.06
N PRO A 9 53.95 1.63 30.73
CA PRO A 9 52.78 2.27 30.16
C PRO A 9 51.61 1.27 30.16
N MET A 10 50.52 1.65 30.84
CA MET A 10 49.27 0.92 30.84
C MET A 10 48.56 1.17 29.51
N LEU A 11 48.50 0.15 28.65
CA LEU A 11 47.74 0.19 27.40
C LEU A 11 46.24 0.22 27.74
N LEU A 12 45.60 1.38 27.62
CA LEU A 12 44.15 1.52 27.66
C LEU A 12 43.58 0.97 26.34
N LEU A 13 43.00 -0.23 26.40
CA LEU A 13 42.11 -0.72 25.34
C LEU A 13 40.82 0.12 25.37
N THR A 14 40.71 1.09 24.48
CA THR A 14 39.43 1.73 24.17
C THR A 14 38.58 0.75 23.37
N ALA A 15 37.65 0.08 24.03
CA ALA A 15 36.56 -0.61 23.34
C ALA A 15 35.72 0.46 22.62
N ALA A 16 35.86 0.54 21.30
CA ALA A 16 34.96 1.34 20.48
C ALA A 16 33.58 0.68 20.54
N VAL A 17 32.71 1.22 21.38
CA VAL A 17 31.28 0.95 21.33
C VAL A 17 30.81 1.58 20.02
N LEU A 18 30.75 0.78 18.96
CA LEU A 18 30.06 1.20 17.74
C LEU A 18 28.60 1.46 18.16
N PRO A 19 28.08 2.68 17.94
CA PRO A 19 26.66 2.91 18.14
C PRO A 19 25.91 1.93 17.24
N VAL A 20 25.00 1.14 17.81
CA VAL A 20 24.00 0.39 17.05
C VAL A 20 23.15 1.44 16.35
N HIS A 21 23.61 1.88 15.18
CA HIS A 21 22.78 2.64 14.25
C HIS A 21 21.66 1.68 13.87
N GLY A 22 20.41 2.09 14.08
CA GLY A 22 19.27 1.34 13.55
C GLY A 22 19.54 1.05 12.08
N GLU A 23 19.23 -0.16 11.63
CA GLU A 23 19.42 -0.55 10.23
C GLU A 23 18.72 0.50 9.34
N GLU A 24 19.50 1.38 8.72
CA GLU A 24 19.04 2.28 7.69
C GLU A 24 18.53 1.43 6.51
N LEU A 25 17.50 1.87 5.79
CA LEU A 25 17.12 1.23 4.53
C LEU A 25 18.36 1.16 3.63
N PRO A 26 18.87 -0.04 3.27
CA PRO A 26 20.03 -0.12 2.40
C PRO A 26 19.68 0.51 1.05
N PRO A 27 20.57 1.29 0.40
CA PRO A 27 20.28 1.85 -0.92
C PRO A 27 19.85 0.78 -1.93
N ALA A 28 18.97 1.14 -2.85
CA ALA A 28 18.55 0.22 -3.91
C ALA A 28 19.73 -0.07 -4.85
N SER A 29 19.95 -1.34 -5.18
CA SER A 29 21.02 -1.73 -6.09
C SER A 29 20.78 -1.18 -7.49
N ARG A 30 21.86 -0.93 -8.25
CA ARG A 30 21.72 -0.59 -9.67
C ARG A 30 21.01 -1.74 -10.41
N GLY A 31 20.19 -1.39 -11.40
CA GLY A 31 19.38 -2.37 -12.13
C GLY A 31 18.15 -2.87 -11.35
N SER A 32 17.78 -2.20 -10.25
CA SER A 32 16.54 -2.44 -9.49
C SER A 32 15.64 -1.21 -9.56
N PHE A 33 14.39 -1.35 -9.12
CA PHE A 33 13.48 -0.23 -8.86
C PHE A 33 12.52 -0.61 -7.74
N SER A 34 11.84 0.36 -7.16
CA SER A 34 10.93 0.12 -6.04
C SER A 34 9.54 0.70 -6.28
N ILE A 35 8.54 0.06 -5.68
CA ILE A 35 7.20 0.61 -5.49
C ILE A 35 6.99 0.80 -4.00
N ALA A 36 6.50 1.97 -3.59
CA ALA A 36 6.07 2.21 -2.22
C ALA A 36 4.55 1.97 -2.10
N VAL A 37 4.11 1.29 -1.06
CA VAL A 37 2.70 1.03 -0.75
C VAL A 37 2.37 1.62 0.61
N ILE A 38 1.59 2.70 0.59
CA ILE A 38 1.07 3.39 1.76
C ILE A 38 -0.14 2.59 2.28
N PRO A 39 -0.13 2.19 3.58
CA PRO A 39 -1.24 1.45 4.20
C PRO A 39 -2.38 2.40 4.59
N ASP A 40 -3.35 1.91 5.35
CA ASP A 40 -4.43 2.68 5.98
C ASP A 40 -3.88 3.81 6.87
N THR A 41 -4.25 5.07 6.58
CA THR A 41 -3.62 6.25 7.18
C THR A 41 -4.42 6.89 8.31
N GLN A 42 -5.43 6.22 8.86
CA GLN A 42 -6.50 6.76 9.71
C GLN A 42 -6.09 7.35 11.09
N HIS A 43 -4.83 7.71 11.30
CA HIS A 43 -4.28 8.26 12.55
C HIS A 43 -4.45 9.79 12.68
N TYR A 44 -5.62 10.32 12.31
CA TYR A 44 -5.91 11.75 12.42
C TYR A 44 -6.07 12.21 13.87
N LYS A 45 -5.66 13.45 14.13
CA LYS A 45 -5.77 14.15 15.42
C LYS A 45 -6.41 15.51 15.21
N GLY A 46 -6.97 16.10 16.27
CA GLY A 46 -7.55 17.45 16.21
C GLY A 46 -9.05 17.49 15.89
N ARG A 47 -9.49 18.61 15.33
CA ARG A 47 -10.87 18.84 14.87
C ARG A 47 -11.29 17.79 13.84
N GLY A 48 -12.58 17.45 13.81
CA GLY A 48 -13.10 16.48 12.83
C GLY A 48 -12.64 15.04 13.10
N THR A 49 -12.21 14.73 14.33
CA THR A 49 -11.87 13.36 14.78
C THR A 49 -12.80 12.92 15.93
N HIS A 50 -12.73 11.64 16.31
CA HIS A 50 -13.49 11.13 17.46
C HIS A 50 -13.05 11.69 18.83
N SER A 51 -11.93 12.43 18.89
CA SER A 51 -11.37 12.96 20.14
C SER A 51 -12.00 14.30 20.55
N LYS A 52 -12.96 14.25 21.50
CA LYS A 52 -13.56 15.48 22.07
C LYS A 52 -12.55 16.41 22.74
N LYS A 53 -11.44 15.87 23.24
CA LYS A 53 -10.40 16.66 23.92
C LYS A 53 -9.62 17.56 22.97
N GLN A 54 -9.55 17.19 21.69
CA GLN A 54 -8.77 17.89 20.66
C GLN A 54 -9.66 18.64 19.66
N ALA A 55 -10.96 18.79 19.95
CA ALA A 55 -11.93 19.34 19.01
C ALA A 55 -11.63 20.79 18.56
N LYS A 56 -10.81 21.53 19.33
CA LYS A 56 -10.38 22.89 18.99
C LYS A 56 -9.03 22.93 18.27
N ASP A 57 -8.26 21.85 18.31
CA ASP A 57 -6.94 21.79 17.71
C ASP A 57 -7.06 21.63 16.18
N PRO A 58 -6.08 22.12 15.39
CA PRO A 58 -6.04 21.86 13.96
C PRO A 58 -6.01 20.36 13.64
N THR A 59 -6.69 19.97 12.57
CA THR A 59 -6.66 18.60 12.08
C THR A 59 -5.27 18.27 11.53
N THR A 60 -4.66 17.17 11.98
CA THR A 60 -3.30 16.76 11.59
C THR A 60 -3.21 15.25 11.45
N ASN A 61 -2.22 14.78 10.69
CA ASN A 61 -1.87 13.36 10.62
C ASN A 61 -0.35 13.17 10.51
N PRO A 62 0.37 13.21 11.64
CA PRO A 62 1.84 13.12 11.64
C PRO A 62 2.39 11.80 11.08
N VAL A 63 1.60 10.73 11.13
CA VAL A 63 2.02 9.41 10.59
C VAL A 63 2.00 9.45 9.07
N PHE A 64 0.89 9.92 8.48
CA PHE A 64 0.78 10.02 7.03
C PHE A 64 1.81 11.01 6.46
N GLU A 65 1.97 12.15 7.13
CA GLU A 65 3.01 13.12 6.82
C GLU A 65 4.40 12.48 6.79
N ALA A 66 4.80 11.79 7.86
CA ALA A 66 6.12 11.12 7.94
C ALA A 66 6.32 10.05 6.86
N ILE A 67 5.26 9.31 6.48
CA ILE A 67 5.33 8.37 5.36
C ILE A 67 5.60 9.09 4.05
N THR A 68 4.83 10.14 3.74
CA THR A 68 5.01 10.88 2.49
C THR A 68 6.34 11.63 2.41
N ASP A 69 6.81 12.22 3.52
CA ASP A 69 8.13 12.86 3.59
C ASP A 69 9.24 11.84 3.34
N CYS A 70 9.20 10.70 4.03
CA CYS A 70 10.18 9.64 3.83
C CYS A 70 10.20 9.12 2.39
N ILE A 71 9.04 8.94 1.75
CA ILE A 71 8.99 8.50 0.35
C ILE A 71 9.64 9.54 -0.57
N VAL A 72 9.36 10.83 -0.37
CA VAL A 72 9.95 11.92 -1.16
C VAL A 72 11.47 11.97 -0.99
N ASP A 73 11.95 11.87 0.24
CA ASP A 73 13.38 11.92 0.56
C ASP A 73 14.14 10.70 0.02
N GLU A 74 13.45 9.58 -0.18
CA GLU A 74 14.02 8.31 -0.61
C GLU A 74 13.81 7.99 -2.10
N LEU A 75 13.15 8.86 -2.88
CA LEU A 75 12.82 8.60 -4.30
C LEU A 75 14.02 8.10 -5.09
N ASP A 76 15.14 8.83 -5.04
CA ASP A 76 16.34 8.51 -5.80
C ASP A 76 17.12 7.34 -5.19
N ARG A 77 17.34 7.36 -3.87
CA ARG A 77 18.17 6.37 -3.17
C ARG A 77 17.55 4.98 -3.16
N GLN A 78 16.22 4.90 -3.11
CA GLN A 78 15.45 3.66 -3.20
C GLN A 78 14.92 3.37 -4.60
N ARG A 79 15.15 4.28 -5.56
CA ARG A 79 14.71 4.15 -6.96
C ARG A 79 13.20 3.91 -7.04
N ILE A 80 12.43 4.68 -6.28
CA ILE A 80 10.97 4.57 -6.21
C ILE A 80 10.38 5.13 -7.50
N VAL A 81 9.73 4.27 -8.28
CA VAL A 81 9.14 4.64 -9.58
C VAL A 81 7.62 4.76 -9.53
N PHE A 82 7.00 4.30 -8.43
CA PHE A 82 5.56 4.37 -8.24
C PHE A 82 5.19 4.36 -6.75
N VAL A 83 4.10 5.04 -6.40
CA VAL A 83 3.50 5.00 -5.06
C VAL A 83 2.04 4.56 -5.14
N SER A 84 1.66 3.54 -4.38
CA SER A 84 0.27 3.07 -4.27
C SER A 84 -0.28 3.33 -2.86
N HIS A 85 -1.55 3.69 -2.76
CA HIS A 85 -2.27 3.80 -1.48
C HIS A 85 -3.42 2.80 -1.45
N VAL A 86 -3.50 1.95 -0.41
CA VAL A 86 -4.47 0.83 -0.35
C VAL A 86 -5.88 1.25 0.07
N GLY A 87 -6.06 2.45 0.61
CA GLY A 87 -7.36 3.02 0.97
C GLY A 87 -7.45 3.32 2.46
N ASP A 88 -8.64 3.69 2.92
CA ASP A 88 -8.88 4.24 4.25
C ASP A 88 -7.91 5.39 4.52
N ILE A 89 -7.96 6.35 3.61
CA ILE A 89 -7.15 7.55 3.59
C ILE A 89 -7.55 8.43 4.78
N VAL A 90 -8.86 8.48 5.07
CA VAL A 90 -9.44 9.20 6.22
C VAL A 90 -10.05 8.26 7.25
N ASP A 91 -10.03 8.66 8.52
CA ASP A 91 -10.74 7.99 9.62
C ASP A 91 -12.22 8.36 9.63
N ILE A 92 -12.50 9.65 9.40
CA ILE A 92 -13.86 10.18 9.28
C ILE A 92 -13.95 10.89 7.93
N ASN A 93 -14.98 10.55 7.16
CA ASN A 93 -15.24 11.13 5.85
C ASN A 93 -15.74 12.59 5.94
N ASN A 94 -14.82 13.52 6.19
CA ASN A 94 -15.09 14.95 6.31
C ASN A 94 -14.00 15.80 5.64
N ASP A 95 -14.34 17.05 5.31
CA ASP A 95 -13.45 17.98 4.61
C ASP A 95 -12.15 18.28 5.39
N GLU A 96 -12.19 18.29 6.72
CA GLU A 96 -11.00 18.53 7.54
C GLU A 96 -9.91 17.47 7.34
N GLN A 97 -10.29 16.19 7.34
CA GLN A 97 -9.34 15.10 7.14
C GLN A 97 -8.91 15.00 5.68
N TRP A 98 -9.83 15.20 4.73
CA TRP A 98 -9.48 15.19 3.31
C TRP A 98 -8.52 16.30 2.90
N ALA A 99 -8.62 17.49 3.51
CA ALA A 99 -7.66 18.56 3.28
C ALA A 99 -6.24 18.17 3.74
N VAL A 100 -6.13 17.51 4.89
CA VAL A 100 -4.84 16.97 5.37
C VAL A 100 -4.33 15.86 4.47
N ALA A 101 -5.20 14.95 4.02
CA ALA A 101 -4.87 13.87 3.11
C ALA A 101 -4.31 14.40 1.77
N GLN A 102 -4.99 15.39 1.18
CA GLN A 102 -4.55 16.04 -0.05
C GLN A 102 -3.18 16.69 0.15
N ASN A 103 -2.97 17.44 1.24
CA ASN A 103 -1.67 18.06 1.54
C ASN A 103 -0.53 17.03 1.68
N CYS A 104 -0.78 15.86 2.26
CA CYS A 104 0.23 14.80 2.35
C CYS A 104 0.55 14.23 0.96
N MET A 105 -0.47 13.92 0.17
CA MET A 105 -0.29 13.36 -1.18
C MET A 105 0.24 14.39 -2.21
N ASP A 106 -0.01 15.68 -2.00
CA ASP A 106 0.54 16.78 -2.81
C ASP A 106 2.07 16.77 -2.82
N LYS A 107 2.71 16.25 -1.76
CA LYS A 107 4.17 16.13 -1.68
C LYS A 107 4.75 15.21 -2.77
N LEU A 108 3.96 14.22 -3.23
CA LEU A 108 4.30 13.25 -4.27
C LEU A 108 3.93 13.74 -5.68
N HIS A 109 2.93 14.62 -5.76
CA HIS A 109 2.33 15.04 -7.01
C HIS A 109 3.34 15.77 -7.92
N GLY A 110 3.44 15.35 -9.18
CA GLY A 110 4.44 15.84 -10.11
C GLY A 110 5.88 15.33 -9.89
N LYS A 111 6.14 14.53 -8.85
CA LYS A 111 7.47 13.96 -8.56
C LYS A 111 7.58 12.48 -8.86
N VAL A 112 6.51 11.72 -8.62
CA VAL A 112 6.46 10.28 -8.86
C VAL A 112 5.03 9.88 -9.28
N PRO A 113 4.85 8.95 -10.24
CA PRO A 113 3.54 8.38 -10.52
C PRO A 113 2.92 7.77 -9.26
N TYR A 114 1.61 7.96 -9.08
CA TYR A 114 0.90 7.36 -7.97
C TYR A 114 -0.56 7.05 -8.29
N GLY A 115 -1.14 6.13 -7.52
CA GLY A 115 -2.55 5.79 -7.57
C GLY A 115 -3.10 5.50 -6.18
N ILE A 116 -4.42 5.64 -6.04
CA ILE A 116 -5.11 5.58 -4.76
C ILE A 116 -6.36 4.71 -4.91
N SER A 117 -6.46 3.65 -4.12
CA SER A 117 -7.71 2.95 -3.87
C SER A 117 -8.50 3.67 -2.77
N VAL A 118 -9.83 3.64 -2.85
CA VAL A 118 -10.70 4.12 -1.77
C VAL A 118 -11.12 2.97 -0.87
N GLY A 119 -11.04 3.20 0.44
CA GLY A 119 -11.44 2.26 1.47
C GLY A 119 -12.86 2.48 1.99
N ASN A 120 -13.27 1.68 2.97
CA ASN A 120 -14.63 1.76 3.48
C ASN A 120 -14.92 3.03 4.31
N HIS A 121 -13.89 3.70 4.84
CA HIS A 121 -14.02 5.00 5.53
C HIS A 121 -13.98 6.19 4.56
N ASP A 122 -13.46 6.00 3.35
CA ASP A 122 -13.43 7.02 2.30
C ASP A 122 -14.78 7.15 1.58
N MET A 123 -15.68 6.20 1.83
CA MET A 123 -16.96 6.04 1.14
C MET A 123 -18.12 6.00 2.14
N THR A 124 -19.33 6.33 1.68
CA THR A 124 -20.55 6.04 2.44
C THR A 124 -20.89 4.56 2.28
N GLY A 125 -20.47 3.72 3.25
CA GLY A 125 -20.41 2.26 3.11
C GLY A 125 -21.61 1.57 2.45
N LYS A 126 -22.86 1.88 2.81
CA LYS A 126 -24.03 1.19 2.20
C LYS A 126 -24.26 1.52 0.73
N THR A 127 -23.94 2.74 0.30
CA THR A 127 -24.22 3.21 -1.07
C THR A 127 -23.00 3.16 -1.97
N GLY A 128 -21.79 3.17 -1.40
CA GLY A 128 -20.55 3.30 -2.17
C GLY A 128 -20.25 4.73 -2.63
N ASN A 129 -20.88 5.73 -2.01
CA ASN A 129 -20.67 7.13 -2.38
C ASN A 129 -19.29 7.62 -1.95
N SER A 130 -18.47 8.04 -2.92
CA SER A 130 -17.10 8.54 -2.76
C SER A 130 -16.96 10.05 -3.09
N ALA A 131 -18.05 10.83 -3.02
CA ALA A 131 -18.07 12.23 -3.47
C ALA A 131 -16.95 13.11 -2.86
N LEU A 132 -16.64 12.94 -1.57
CA LEU A 132 -15.56 13.69 -0.94
C LEU A 132 -14.18 13.28 -1.47
N PHE A 133 -13.91 11.97 -1.62
CA PHE A 133 -12.70 11.53 -2.31
C PHE A 133 -12.59 12.16 -3.71
N GLN A 134 -13.69 12.13 -4.48
CA GLN A 134 -13.73 12.69 -5.83
C GLN A 134 -13.53 14.22 -5.86
N LYS A 135 -13.90 14.93 -4.80
CA LYS A 135 -13.66 16.38 -4.65
C LYS A 135 -12.16 16.68 -4.46
N TYR A 136 -11.46 15.88 -3.67
CA TYR A 136 -10.05 16.13 -3.32
C TYR A 136 -9.05 15.44 -4.27
N PHE A 137 -9.44 14.32 -4.86
CA PHE A 137 -8.65 13.58 -5.83
C PHE A 137 -9.44 13.35 -7.13
N PRO A 138 -9.93 14.43 -7.79
CA PRO A 138 -10.68 14.29 -9.04
C PRO A 138 -9.79 13.77 -10.16
N ARG A 139 -10.36 13.08 -11.14
CA ARG A 139 -9.72 12.67 -12.39
C ARG A 139 -8.97 13.82 -13.06
N SER A 140 -9.54 15.03 -13.04
CA SER A 140 -8.92 16.23 -13.65
C SER A 140 -7.54 16.55 -13.07
N ARG A 141 -7.27 16.16 -11.83
CA ARG A 141 -5.95 16.27 -11.20
C ARG A 141 -4.89 15.39 -11.85
N PHE A 142 -5.31 14.28 -12.46
CA PHE A 142 -4.42 13.27 -13.02
C PHE A 142 -4.38 13.29 -14.54
N ALA A 143 -5.38 13.89 -15.19
CA ALA A 143 -5.61 13.80 -16.62
C ALA A 143 -4.50 14.37 -17.51
N GLU A 144 -3.62 15.22 -16.98
CA GLU A 144 -2.47 15.77 -17.70
C GLU A 144 -1.22 14.88 -17.66
N PHE A 145 -1.21 13.85 -16.82
CA PHE A 145 -0.07 12.96 -16.69
C PHE A 145 -0.17 11.76 -17.63
N ASP A 146 0.84 11.54 -18.46
CA ASP A 146 0.88 10.41 -19.41
C ASP A 146 0.80 9.03 -18.73
N TRP A 147 1.26 8.94 -17.48
CA TRP A 147 1.17 7.71 -16.68
C TRP A 147 -0.24 7.42 -16.19
N TYR A 148 -1.18 8.37 -16.24
CA TYR A 148 -2.57 8.16 -15.85
C TYR A 148 -3.38 7.61 -17.02
N GLY A 149 -3.59 6.28 -17.03
CA GLY A 149 -4.21 5.59 -18.16
C GLY A 149 -5.71 5.84 -18.30
N GLY A 150 -6.39 6.12 -17.19
CA GLY A 150 -7.81 6.44 -17.17
C GLY A 150 -8.52 5.94 -15.92
N CYS A 151 -9.84 6.06 -15.92
CA CYS A 151 -10.70 5.69 -14.80
C CYS A 151 -12.01 5.08 -15.25
N TYR A 152 -12.71 4.41 -14.33
CA TYR A 152 -14.08 3.99 -14.58
C TYR A 152 -14.94 5.23 -14.85
N PRO A 153 -15.73 5.27 -15.94
CA PRO A 153 -16.48 6.47 -16.31
C PRO A 153 -17.56 6.85 -15.28
N GLY A 154 -18.06 5.87 -14.51
CA GLY A 154 -19.20 6.06 -13.62
C GLY A 154 -20.53 5.99 -14.35
N GLU A 155 -21.61 5.88 -13.60
CA GLU A 155 -22.97 6.01 -14.15
C GLU A 155 -23.35 7.49 -14.27
N PRO A 156 -23.86 7.96 -15.43
CA PRO A 156 -24.15 9.38 -15.62
C PRO A 156 -25.12 9.99 -14.60
N ASN A 157 -26.01 9.19 -14.03
CA ASN A 157 -27.01 9.63 -13.06
C ASN A 157 -26.54 9.51 -11.59
N GLN A 158 -25.39 8.89 -11.34
CA GLN A 158 -24.81 8.63 -10.03
C GLN A 158 -23.27 8.75 -10.09
N PRO A 159 -22.71 9.90 -10.52
CA PRO A 159 -21.27 10.07 -10.72
C PRO A 159 -20.45 9.86 -9.43
N GLU A 160 -21.08 10.05 -8.27
CA GLU A 160 -20.48 9.85 -6.96
C GLU A 160 -20.33 8.38 -6.55
N ILE A 161 -20.98 7.45 -7.26
CA ILE A 161 -20.84 6.01 -7.06
C ILE A 161 -19.87 5.46 -8.11
N SER A 162 -18.73 4.92 -7.66
CA SER A 162 -17.69 4.25 -8.48
C SER A 162 -17.00 5.09 -9.57
N GLY A 163 -17.56 6.23 -9.95
CA GLY A 163 -17.08 7.08 -11.04
C GLY A 163 -15.89 7.95 -10.68
N ASN A 164 -15.54 8.82 -11.64
CA ASN A 164 -14.41 9.74 -11.50
C ASN A 164 -13.14 8.93 -11.16
N ASN A 165 -12.32 9.35 -10.21
CA ASN A 165 -11.07 8.65 -9.88
C ASN A 165 -11.24 7.48 -8.87
N ALA A 166 -12.46 7.10 -8.48
CA ALA A 166 -12.66 6.06 -7.45
C ALA A 166 -12.13 4.68 -7.88
N ASN A 167 -12.07 4.45 -9.20
CA ASN A 167 -11.40 3.32 -9.82
C ASN A 167 -10.55 3.84 -10.97
N SER A 168 -9.25 3.57 -10.96
CA SER A 168 -8.33 4.09 -11.97
C SER A 168 -7.23 3.10 -12.32
N TYR A 169 -6.51 3.37 -13.40
CA TYR A 169 -5.29 2.64 -13.70
C TYR A 169 -4.17 3.56 -14.16
N GLN A 170 -2.95 3.16 -13.86
CA GLN A 170 -1.74 3.86 -14.24
C GLN A 170 -0.78 2.93 -14.98
N LEU A 171 0.02 3.53 -15.86
CA LEU A 171 1.01 2.87 -16.69
C LEU A 171 2.38 3.45 -16.35
N PHE A 172 3.37 2.60 -16.15
CA PHE A 172 4.76 3.03 -16.00
C PHE A 172 5.71 1.96 -16.54
N SER A 173 6.96 2.34 -16.75
CA SER A 173 8.01 1.43 -17.19
C SER A 173 9.26 1.62 -16.33
N ALA A 174 9.93 0.52 -15.97
CA ALA A 174 11.15 0.55 -15.17
C ALA A 174 12.04 -0.63 -15.54
N GLU A 175 13.35 -0.39 -15.64
CA GLU A 175 14.36 -1.43 -15.97
C GLU A 175 13.97 -2.28 -17.21
N GLY A 176 13.42 -1.63 -18.24
CA GLY A 176 13.02 -2.27 -19.50
C GLY A 176 11.74 -3.11 -19.42
N MET A 177 10.96 -2.97 -18.36
CA MET A 177 9.67 -3.66 -18.17
C MET A 177 8.51 -2.68 -18.12
N ASP A 178 7.40 -3.06 -18.74
CA ASP A 178 6.15 -2.31 -18.74
C ASP A 178 5.17 -2.86 -17.69
N PHE A 179 4.57 -1.94 -16.94
CA PHE A 179 3.62 -2.23 -15.87
C PHE A 179 2.29 -1.52 -16.08
N ILE A 180 1.25 -2.13 -15.53
CA ILE A 180 -0.05 -1.52 -15.26
C ILE A 180 -0.39 -1.74 -13.80
N ILE A 181 -0.89 -0.70 -13.13
CA ILE A 181 -1.48 -0.81 -11.80
C ILE A 181 -2.94 -0.38 -11.89
N VAL A 182 -3.85 -1.23 -11.42
CA VAL A 182 -5.29 -0.92 -11.34
C VAL A 182 -5.67 -0.73 -9.88
N HIS A 183 -6.19 0.44 -9.54
CA HIS A 183 -6.71 0.76 -8.22
C HIS A 183 -8.22 0.63 -8.24
N LEU A 184 -8.72 -0.30 -7.44
CA LEU A 184 -10.15 -0.56 -7.29
C LEU A 184 -10.64 -0.09 -5.92
N GLU A 185 -11.88 0.37 -5.90
CA GLU A 185 -12.60 0.74 -4.69
C GLU A 185 -12.94 -0.49 -3.83
N CYS A 186 -13.19 -0.24 -2.54
CA CYS A 186 -13.62 -1.25 -1.60
C CYS A 186 -14.89 -1.98 -2.05
N ASN A 187 -14.80 -3.31 -2.17
CA ASN A 187 -15.89 -4.19 -2.63
C ASN A 187 -16.47 -3.79 -4.00
N ALA A 188 -15.61 -3.42 -4.95
CA ALA A 188 -15.96 -2.99 -6.30
C ALA A 188 -17.17 -3.76 -6.92
N PRO A 189 -18.22 -3.05 -7.38
CA PRO A 189 -19.38 -3.67 -8.03
C PRO A 189 -19.07 -4.32 -9.38
N ASP A 190 -19.99 -5.13 -9.90
CA ASP A 190 -19.82 -5.86 -11.16
C ASP A 190 -19.45 -4.97 -12.37
N PRO A 191 -20.11 -3.81 -12.63
CA PRO A 191 -19.72 -2.94 -13.74
C PRO A 191 -18.27 -2.44 -13.65
N VAL A 192 -17.75 -2.24 -12.44
CA VAL A 192 -16.35 -1.85 -12.21
C VAL A 192 -15.41 -3.02 -12.48
N LEU A 193 -15.79 -4.24 -12.08
CA LEU A 193 -15.01 -5.44 -12.36
C LEU A 193 -14.99 -5.77 -13.86
N ASP A 194 -16.09 -5.53 -14.58
CA ASP A 194 -16.15 -5.68 -16.03
C ASP A 194 -15.22 -4.69 -16.73
N TRP A 195 -15.24 -3.41 -16.31
CA TRP A 195 -14.28 -2.42 -16.78
C TRP A 195 -12.82 -2.81 -16.46
N ALA A 196 -12.55 -3.29 -15.24
CA ALA A 196 -11.21 -3.73 -14.86
C ALA A 196 -10.75 -4.92 -15.72
N ASN A 197 -11.65 -5.84 -16.05
CA ASN A 197 -11.38 -6.94 -16.99
C ASN A 197 -11.00 -6.42 -18.38
N GLU A 198 -11.71 -5.43 -18.90
CA GLU A 198 -11.39 -4.81 -20.18
C GLU A 198 -10.02 -4.13 -20.17
N VAL A 199 -9.72 -3.35 -19.12
CA VAL A 199 -8.43 -2.67 -18.94
C VAL A 199 -7.27 -3.65 -18.86
N LEU A 200 -7.38 -4.69 -18.03
CA LEU A 200 -6.33 -5.70 -17.88
C LEU A 200 -6.15 -6.54 -19.15
N THR A 201 -7.22 -6.81 -19.90
CA THR A 201 -7.17 -7.49 -21.20
C THR A 201 -6.49 -6.62 -22.26
N LYS A 202 -6.84 -5.33 -22.32
CA LYS A 202 -6.26 -4.36 -23.24
C LYS A 202 -4.75 -4.18 -23.02
N HIS A 203 -4.31 -4.31 -21.78
CA HIS A 203 -2.91 -4.18 -21.36
C HIS A 203 -2.27 -5.53 -21.00
N ALA A 204 -2.70 -6.62 -21.65
CA ALA A 204 -2.20 -7.97 -21.38
C ALA A 204 -0.71 -8.19 -21.71
N ASP A 205 -0.09 -7.24 -22.42
CA ASP A 205 1.34 -7.16 -22.71
C ASP A 205 2.16 -6.60 -21.52
N ARG A 206 1.49 -5.99 -20.54
CA ARG A 206 2.11 -5.37 -19.35
C ARG A 206 1.95 -6.25 -18.12
N ARG A 207 2.89 -6.10 -17.18
CA ARG A 207 2.85 -6.77 -15.88
C ARG A 207 1.84 -6.06 -14.98
N ALA A 208 0.79 -6.77 -14.56
CA ALA A 208 -0.31 -6.17 -13.84
C ALA A 208 -0.19 -6.32 -12.32
N ILE A 209 -0.45 -5.22 -11.62
CA ILE A 209 -0.63 -5.13 -10.18
C ILE A 209 -2.04 -4.61 -9.93
N VAL A 210 -2.74 -5.15 -8.94
CA VAL A 210 -3.99 -4.58 -8.45
C VAL A 210 -3.77 -4.04 -7.05
N THR A 211 -4.29 -2.84 -6.78
CA THR A 211 -4.50 -2.34 -5.42
C THR A 211 -6.00 -2.29 -5.16
N THR A 212 -6.43 -2.83 -4.03
CA THR A 212 -7.82 -2.78 -3.55
C THR A 212 -7.81 -2.70 -2.04
N HIS A 213 -8.83 -2.10 -1.44
CA HIS A 213 -8.84 -1.95 0.01
C HIS A 213 -9.05 -3.28 0.75
N MET A 214 -10.10 -4.01 0.40
CA MET A 214 -10.42 -5.33 0.97
C MET A 214 -9.92 -6.46 0.07
N ASP A 215 -9.10 -7.36 0.61
CA ASP A 215 -8.78 -8.66 0.00
C ASP A 215 -8.61 -9.77 1.05
N LEU A 216 -7.50 -9.76 1.80
CA LEU A 216 -7.22 -10.72 2.87
C LEU A 216 -7.74 -10.24 4.23
N GLY A 217 -8.03 -11.17 5.15
CA GLY A 217 -8.53 -10.83 6.49
C GLY A 217 -9.16 -12.02 7.19
N PRO A 218 -10.00 -11.81 8.23
CA PRO A 218 -10.93 -12.83 8.71
C PRO A 218 -11.75 -13.39 7.55
N LEU A 219 -11.64 -14.69 7.30
CA LEU A 219 -12.26 -15.34 6.15
C LEU A 219 -13.78 -15.07 6.13
N GLU A 220 -14.42 -15.34 7.26
CA GLU A 220 -15.84 -15.07 7.51
C GLU A 220 -16.03 -13.74 8.24
N HIS A 221 -17.21 -13.12 8.08
CA HIS A 221 -17.52 -11.87 8.75
C HIS A 221 -17.46 -12.02 10.27
N PRO A 222 -16.57 -11.28 10.98
CA PRO A 222 -16.49 -11.28 12.44
C PRO A 222 -17.84 -11.01 13.10
N LYS A 223 -18.22 -11.84 14.09
CA LYS A 223 -19.48 -11.69 14.84
C LYS A 223 -19.27 -10.97 16.16
N GLN A 224 -18.04 -11.00 16.68
CA GLN A 224 -17.64 -10.36 17.92
C GLN A 224 -16.30 -9.63 17.74
N PRO A 225 -15.99 -8.61 18.57
CA PRO A 225 -14.76 -7.83 18.45
C PRO A 225 -13.47 -8.67 18.46
N ARG A 226 -13.47 -9.80 19.18
CA ARG A 226 -12.28 -10.67 19.28
C ARG A 226 -12.03 -11.48 18.00
N ASP A 227 -13.07 -11.75 17.20
CA ASP A 227 -12.97 -12.52 15.96
C ASP A 227 -12.06 -11.83 14.93
N TYR A 228 -11.99 -10.50 14.93
CA TYR A 228 -11.05 -9.75 14.09
C TYR A 228 -9.59 -10.16 14.31
N PHE A 229 -9.24 -10.61 15.51
CA PHE A 229 -7.91 -11.11 15.85
C PHE A 229 -7.79 -12.62 15.61
N ASP A 230 -8.78 -13.39 16.08
CA ASP A 230 -8.60 -14.83 16.28
C ASP A 230 -9.22 -15.71 15.19
N ALA A 231 -10.20 -15.18 14.42
CA ALA A 231 -10.88 -15.98 13.41
C ALA A 231 -9.91 -16.48 12.32
N PRO A 232 -10.17 -17.62 11.69
CA PRO A 232 -9.40 -18.09 10.55
C PRO A 232 -9.23 -16.99 9.49
N LYS A 233 -8.01 -16.83 9.01
CA LYS A 233 -7.65 -15.79 8.03
C LYS A 233 -7.62 -16.37 6.62
N GLY A 234 -7.95 -15.56 5.62
CA GLY A 234 -7.98 -15.93 4.21
C GLY A 234 -8.48 -14.79 3.33
N ARG A 235 -8.75 -15.10 2.06
CA ARG A 235 -9.45 -14.16 1.17
C ARG A 235 -10.90 -14.02 1.63
N MET A 236 -11.31 -12.82 1.98
CA MET A 236 -12.59 -12.60 2.68
C MET A 236 -13.81 -12.94 1.81
N VAL A 237 -14.82 -13.58 2.44
CA VAL A 237 -16.11 -13.92 1.80
C VAL A 237 -17.25 -13.02 2.25
N TRP A 238 -16.92 -11.81 2.73
CA TRP A 238 -17.88 -10.80 3.18
C TRP A 238 -17.49 -9.41 2.66
N LYS A 239 -18.36 -8.42 2.86
CA LYS A 239 -18.24 -7.06 2.32
C LYS A 239 -18.65 -6.01 3.34
N LYS A 240 -18.05 -4.82 3.24
CA LYS A 240 -18.39 -3.62 4.00
C LYS A 240 -19.14 -2.60 3.15
N CYS A 241 -18.87 -2.58 1.84
CA CYS A 241 -19.35 -1.54 0.92
C CYS A 241 -20.38 -2.05 -0.11
N HIS A 242 -21.08 -1.10 -0.74
CA HIS A 242 -21.96 -1.30 -1.91
C HIS A 242 -23.19 -2.21 -1.71
N GLY A 243 -23.50 -2.62 -0.48
CA GLY A 243 -24.71 -3.39 -0.18
C GLY A 243 -24.84 -4.63 -1.06
N ALA A 244 -25.98 -4.82 -1.73
CA ALA A 244 -26.18 -5.97 -2.62
C ALA A 244 -25.26 -5.96 -3.86
N ASN A 245 -24.85 -4.77 -4.33
CA ASN A 245 -24.08 -4.59 -5.56
C ASN A 245 -22.58 -4.86 -5.38
N GLY A 246 -22.08 -4.76 -4.15
CA GLY A 246 -20.66 -4.96 -3.86
C GLY A 246 -20.23 -6.42 -3.96
N ASN A 247 -18.98 -6.64 -4.34
CA ASN A 247 -18.36 -7.97 -4.37
C ASN A 247 -17.49 -8.21 -3.14
N THR A 248 -17.55 -9.43 -2.61
CA THR A 248 -16.56 -9.90 -1.63
C THR A 248 -15.20 -10.06 -2.31
N SER A 249 -14.11 -10.10 -1.54
CA SER A 249 -12.77 -10.35 -2.08
C SER A 249 -12.70 -11.64 -2.90
N GLN A 250 -13.37 -12.70 -2.42
CA GLN A 250 -13.48 -13.96 -3.16
C GLN A 250 -14.22 -13.81 -4.50
N GLN A 251 -15.30 -13.03 -4.54
CA GLN A 251 -16.00 -12.74 -5.80
C GLN A 251 -15.15 -11.88 -6.74
N MET A 252 -14.41 -10.89 -6.24
CA MET A 252 -13.49 -10.08 -7.06
C MET A 252 -12.38 -10.95 -7.68
N TRP A 253 -11.87 -11.93 -6.91
CA TRP A 253 -10.92 -12.93 -7.41
C TRP A 253 -11.51 -13.78 -8.54
N GLU A 254 -12.70 -14.33 -8.35
CA GLU A 254 -13.36 -15.21 -9.33
C GLU A 254 -13.81 -14.47 -10.59
N LYS A 255 -14.38 -13.27 -10.42
CA LYS A 255 -14.97 -12.47 -11.50
C LYS A 255 -13.93 -11.67 -12.29
N CYS A 256 -12.79 -11.33 -11.69
CA CYS A 256 -11.77 -10.50 -12.33
C CYS A 256 -10.35 -11.06 -12.15
N PHE A 257 -9.78 -11.03 -10.94
CA PHE A 257 -8.32 -11.15 -10.76
C PHE A 257 -7.74 -12.46 -11.29
N SER A 258 -8.40 -13.58 -11.03
CA SER A 258 -7.92 -14.91 -11.45
C SER A 258 -7.90 -15.11 -12.97
N LYS A 259 -8.59 -14.26 -13.75
CA LYS A 259 -8.74 -14.38 -15.20
C LYS A 259 -7.58 -13.79 -16.00
N HIS A 260 -6.66 -13.07 -15.36
CA HIS A 260 -5.61 -12.33 -16.05
C HIS A 260 -4.25 -12.97 -15.90
N LYS A 261 -3.72 -13.54 -16.98
CA LYS A 261 -2.40 -14.21 -17.00
C LYS A 261 -1.24 -13.29 -16.60
N ASN A 262 -1.41 -11.99 -16.78
CA ASN A 262 -0.39 -10.96 -16.54
C ASN A 262 -0.49 -10.33 -15.13
N LEU A 263 -1.53 -10.64 -14.36
CA LEU A 263 -1.63 -10.26 -12.95
C LEU A 263 -0.68 -11.13 -12.11
N PHE A 264 0.12 -10.49 -11.27
CA PHE A 264 1.07 -11.20 -10.41
C PHE A 264 1.09 -10.70 -8.97
N LEU A 265 0.48 -9.54 -8.68
CA LEU A 265 0.52 -8.93 -7.37
C LEU A 265 -0.81 -8.22 -7.06
N ILE A 266 -1.34 -8.45 -5.86
CA ILE A 266 -2.47 -7.74 -5.28
C ILE A 266 -2.02 -7.14 -3.94
N CYS A 267 -2.24 -5.84 -3.76
CA CYS A 267 -1.97 -5.12 -2.52
C CYS A 267 -3.28 -4.66 -1.86
N CYS A 268 -3.42 -4.88 -0.55
CA CYS A 268 -4.59 -4.48 0.22
C CYS A 268 -4.29 -4.00 1.64
N GLY A 269 -5.31 -3.44 2.30
CA GLY A 269 -5.28 -2.87 3.66
C GLY A 269 -6.42 -3.43 4.53
N ASP A 270 -7.24 -2.55 5.13
CA ASP A 270 -8.54 -2.80 5.80
C ASP A 270 -8.50 -3.51 7.16
N GLN A 271 -7.52 -4.39 7.39
CA GLN A 271 -7.53 -5.33 8.52
C GLN A 271 -6.44 -5.06 9.56
N SER A 272 -6.54 -3.95 10.28
CA SER A 272 -5.58 -3.49 11.32
C SER A 272 -5.42 -4.44 12.51
N ARG A 273 -6.30 -5.44 12.65
CA ARG A 273 -6.20 -6.51 13.66
C ARG A 273 -5.52 -7.78 13.11
N THR A 274 -5.32 -7.84 11.80
CA THR A 274 -4.46 -8.79 11.09
C THR A 274 -3.10 -8.16 10.77
N GLN A 275 -3.05 -6.86 10.44
CA GLN A 275 -1.89 -6.00 10.13
C GLN A 275 -1.04 -6.42 8.93
N ALA A 276 -0.62 -7.67 8.89
CA ALA A 276 0.21 -8.23 7.84
C ALA A 276 -0.27 -9.65 7.53
N MET A 277 -0.53 -9.90 6.27
CA MET A 277 -0.76 -11.25 5.76
C MET A 277 -0.24 -11.33 4.34
N ARG A 278 0.24 -12.51 3.95
CA ARG A 278 0.58 -12.80 2.57
C ARG A 278 0.16 -14.20 2.18
N GLN A 279 -0.26 -14.36 0.93
CA GLN A 279 -0.39 -15.67 0.30
C GLN A 279 0.04 -15.64 -1.16
N SER A 280 0.18 -16.81 -1.77
CA SER A 280 0.48 -16.96 -3.19
C SER A 280 -0.42 -18.03 -3.75
N VAL A 281 -1.20 -17.66 -4.76
CA VAL A 281 -2.25 -18.50 -5.34
C VAL A 281 -2.06 -18.60 -6.86
N LYS A 282 -2.72 -19.58 -7.49
CA LYS A 282 -2.69 -19.76 -8.94
C LYS A 282 -3.90 -19.10 -9.59
N GLY A 283 -3.66 -18.21 -10.54
CA GLY A 283 -4.67 -17.75 -11.47
C GLY A 283 -5.12 -18.86 -12.42
N GLN A 284 -6.18 -18.62 -13.19
CA GLN A 284 -6.75 -19.60 -14.13
C GLN A 284 -5.77 -19.98 -15.26
N HIS A 285 -4.75 -19.17 -15.50
CA HIS A 285 -3.68 -19.42 -16.48
C HIS A 285 -2.42 -20.05 -15.86
N GLY A 286 -2.45 -20.43 -14.57
CA GLY A 286 -1.30 -21.01 -13.87
C GLY A 286 -0.23 -20.01 -13.43
N ASN A 287 -0.40 -18.72 -13.75
CA ASN A 287 0.40 -17.63 -13.19
C ASN A 287 0.25 -17.59 -11.67
N THR A 288 1.36 -17.31 -10.97
CA THR A 288 1.34 -17.07 -9.52
C THR A 288 0.90 -15.62 -9.30
N VAL A 289 -0.09 -15.43 -8.42
CA VAL A 289 -0.49 -14.12 -7.91
C VAL A 289 -0.15 -14.07 -6.43
N HIS A 290 0.68 -13.10 -6.05
CA HIS A 290 0.99 -12.79 -4.66
C HIS A 290 -0.03 -11.81 -4.11
N GLU A 291 -0.64 -12.12 -2.97
CA GLU A 291 -1.63 -11.27 -2.31
C GLU A 291 -1.03 -10.77 -1.00
N LEU A 292 -0.96 -9.46 -0.84
CA LEU A 292 -0.20 -8.79 0.21
C LEU A 292 -1.07 -7.80 0.98
N LEU A 293 -1.43 -8.14 2.21
CA LEU A 293 -2.12 -7.24 3.14
C LEU A 293 -1.14 -6.43 3.97
N SER A 294 -1.36 -5.11 4.02
CA SER A 294 -0.53 -4.12 4.71
C SER A 294 -1.43 -3.09 5.42
N ASP A 295 -1.75 -3.33 6.68
CA ASP A 295 -2.45 -2.38 7.55
C ASP A 295 -1.62 -2.18 8.83
N TYR A 296 -0.49 -1.48 8.65
CA TYR A 296 0.48 -1.24 9.71
C TYR A 296 0.12 -0.01 10.56
N GLY A 297 -0.84 0.82 10.15
CA GLY A 297 -1.09 2.10 10.78
C GLY A 297 0.19 2.90 10.99
N ALA A 298 0.52 3.24 12.25
CA ALA A 298 1.75 3.93 12.63
C ALA A 298 3.03 3.07 12.60
N GLU A 299 2.95 1.80 12.21
CA GLU A 299 4.07 0.87 12.22
C GLU A 299 4.87 0.82 10.90
N GLY A 300 4.43 1.52 9.86
CA GLY A 300 5.24 1.75 8.65
C GLY A 300 4.51 1.55 7.34
N PHE A 301 5.24 1.65 6.22
CA PHE A 301 4.75 1.39 4.87
C PHE A 301 5.60 0.29 4.21
N ARG A 302 5.11 -0.31 3.11
CA ARG A 302 5.88 -1.32 2.37
C ARG A 302 6.67 -0.69 1.23
N LEU A 303 7.96 -0.99 1.18
CA LEU A 303 8.83 -0.74 0.03
C LEU A 303 9.08 -2.09 -0.67
N MET A 304 8.59 -2.24 -1.88
CA MET A 304 8.75 -3.44 -2.70
C MET A 304 9.80 -3.19 -3.76
N ARG A 305 11.01 -3.70 -3.55
CA ARG A 305 12.14 -3.57 -4.46
C ARG A 305 12.17 -4.74 -5.44
N PHE A 306 11.99 -4.44 -6.71
CA PHE A 306 12.08 -5.37 -7.81
C PHE A 306 13.55 -5.56 -8.19
N LEU A 307 14.00 -6.82 -8.21
CA LEU A 307 15.36 -7.24 -8.55
C LEU A 307 15.33 -8.08 -9.84
N PRO A 308 15.24 -7.43 -11.03
CA PRO A 308 15.11 -8.11 -12.32
C PRO A 308 16.12 -9.22 -12.54
N ALA A 309 17.41 -8.96 -12.29
CA ALA A 309 18.49 -9.93 -12.48
C ALA A 309 18.37 -11.19 -11.60
N GLN A 310 17.55 -11.15 -10.55
CA GLN A 310 17.36 -12.25 -9.61
C GLN A 310 15.98 -12.90 -9.72
N ASN A 311 15.07 -12.36 -10.55
CA ASN A 311 13.66 -12.76 -10.59
C ASN A 311 12.99 -12.72 -9.21
N LYS A 312 13.24 -11.64 -8.45
CA LYS A 312 12.80 -11.51 -7.06
C LYS A 312 12.23 -10.13 -6.76
N ILE A 313 11.26 -10.08 -5.84
CA ILE A 313 10.76 -8.85 -5.23
C ILE A 313 11.11 -8.92 -3.75
N GLU A 314 12.00 -8.04 -3.31
CA GLU A 314 12.33 -7.85 -1.89
C GLU A 314 11.30 -6.90 -1.27
N VAL A 315 10.53 -7.40 -0.31
CA VAL A 315 9.50 -6.63 0.38
C VAL A 315 10.01 -6.26 1.77
N ARG A 316 10.11 -4.95 2.02
CA ARG A 316 10.56 -4.36 3.27
C ARG A 316 9.47 -3.52 3.87
N THR A 317 9.23 -3.65 5.17
CA THR A 317 8.34 -2.74 5.90
C THR A 317 9.19 -1.73 6.67
N TRP A 318 9.00 -0.45 6.40
CA TRP A 318 9.79 0.64 6.99
C TRP A 318 8.93 1.57 7.83
N ASN A 319 9.35 1.84 9.07
CA ASN A 319 8.69 2.78 9.95
C ASN A 319 9.41 4.14 9.93
N PRO A 320 8.88 5.16 9.21
CA PRO A 320 9.52 6.47 9.13
C PRO A 320 9.41 7.27 10.43
N VAL A 321 8.41 6.99 11.28
CA VAL A 321 8.27 7.66 12.60
C VAL A 321 9.37 7.21 13.55
N LYS A 322 9.81 5.94 13.45
CA LYS A 322 10.89 5.38 14.27
C LYS A 322 12.26 5.43 13.59
N GLY A 323 12.29 5.60 12.26
CA GLY A 323 13.52 5.54 11.45
C GLY A 323 14.14 4.14 11.41
N THR A 324 13.31 3.08 11.45
CA THR A 324 13.78 1.69 11.52
C THR A 324 12.93 0.73 10.70
N SER A 325 13.52 -0.39 10.29
CA SER A 325 12.78 -1.53 9.74
C SER A 325 11.74 -2.04 10.75
N CYS A 326 10.54 -2.36 10.27
CA CYS A 326 9.57 -3.08 11.07
C CYS A 326 9.98 -4.56 11.09
N GLU A 327 10.55 -5.00 12.20
CA GLU A 327 10.99 -6.39 12.40
C GLU A 327 9.90 -7.29 12.99
N LYS A 328 8.92 -6.67 13.66
CA LYS A 328 7.74 -7.30 14.27
C LYS A 328 6.72 -6.25 14.67
N THR A 329 5.46 -6.65 14.81
CA THR A 329 4.44 -5.88 15.53
C THR A 329 3.98 -6.63 16.78
N LYS A 330 3.08 -6.01 17.56
CA LYS A 330 2.45 -6.68 18.70
C LYS A 330 1.52 -7.82 18.26
N LEU A 331 0.88 -7.69 17.10
CA LEU A 331 -0.10 -8.67 16.62
C LEU A 331 0.55 -9.74 15.75
N ILE A 332 1.60 -9.38 15.01
CA ILE A 332 2.34 -10.25 14.10
C ILE A 332 3.81 -10.22 14.52
N PRO A 333 4.25 -11.17 15.36
CA PRO A 333 5.64 -11.21 15.83
C PRO A 333 6.62 -11.77 14.79
N GLU A 334 6.14 -12.41 13.73
CA GLU A 334 6.96 -13.10 12.74
C GLU A 334 7.61 -12.11 11.76
N ARG A 335 8.94 -12.02 11.82
CA ARG A 335 9.75 -11.16 10.94
C ARG A 335 9.45 -11.36 9.45
N ASP A 336 9.17 -12.58 9.04
CA ASP A 336 8.94 -12.96 7.63
C ASP A 336 7.55 -12.52 7.09
N GLN A 337 6.74 -11.87 7.92
CA GLN A 337 5.55 -11.12 7.51
C GLN A 337 5.85 -9.64 7.20
N HIS A 338 7.03 -9.15 7.60
CA HIS A 338 7.44 -7.75 7.47
C HIS A 338 8.62 -7.55 6.53
N GLN A 339 9.54 -8.53 6.51
CA GLN A 339 10.77 -8.55 5.72
C GLN A 339 10.85 -9.89 5.00
N PHE A 340 10.56 -9.92 3.70
CA PHE A 340 10.53 -11.18 2.94
C PHE A 340 10.88 -10.96 1.46
N THR A 341 10.96 -12.06 0.72
CA THR A 341 11.20 -12.04 -0.72
C THR A 341 10.16 -12.90 -1.41
N LEU A 342 9.68 -12.42 -2.55
CA LEU A 342 8.78 -13.13 -3.46
C LEU A 342 9.53 -13.51 -4.73
N ASP A 343 9.26 -14.68 -5.27
CA ASP A 343 9.76 -15.08 -6.59
C ASP A 343 8.86 -14.48 -7.66
N TYR A 344 9.44 -13.75 -8.61
CA TYR A 344 8.69 -13.19 -9.74
C TYR A 344 9.56 -13.15 -10.99
N GLN A 345 9.12 -13.84 -12.05
CA GLN A 345 9.86 -13.92 -13.29
C GLN A 345 9.85 -12.57 -14.04
N MET A 346 10.98 -11.88 -14.00
CA MET A 346 11.21 -10.59 -14.64
C MET A 346 12.08 -10.73 -15.90
N THR A 347 13.06 -11.62 -15.89
CA THR A 347 13.84 -11.96 -17.08
C THR A 347 13.02 -12.89 -17.99
N LYS A 348 13.11 -12.67 -19.30
CA LYS A 348 12.67 -13.69 -20.25
C LYS A 348 13.51 -14.94 -19.99
N SER A 349 12.86 -16.11 -19.99
CA SER A 349 13.59 -17.37 -20.09
C SER A 349 14.54 -17.27 -21.28
N ALA A 350 15.81 -17.67 -21.10
CA ALA A 350 16.65 -17.96 -22.26
C ALA A 350 16.03 -19.21 -22.91
N ASP A 351 15.33 -19.01 -24.02
CA ASP A 351 14.80 -20.10 -24.84
C ASP A 351 15.93 -20.98 -25.43
#